data_AF-A0A965YR69-F1
#
_entry.id   AF-A0A965YR69-F1
#
_cell.length_a   1.000
_cell.length_b   1.000
_cell.length_c   1.000
_cell.angle_alpha   90.00
_cell.angle_beta   90.00
_cell.angle_gamma   90.00
#
_symmetry.space_group_name_H-M   'P 1'
#
loop_
_entity.id
_entity.type
_entity.pdbx_description
1 polymer ?
#
loop_
_entity_poly.entity_id
_entity_poly.type
_entity_poly.pdbx_seq_one_letter_code
_entity_poly.pdbx_strand_id
1 'polypeptide(L)' 'MINRSTIEKLIEMKLVGMADAFRHQLSDPHMNKVAFEDRFGMMVDIEYTRRKNNRLDRLIKN' A
#
# COMPACT_ATOMS: atom_id res chain seq x y z
N MET A 1 -17.88 4.53 -6.66
CA MET A 1 -17.04 5.42 -7.50
C MET A 1 -15.83 6.03 -6.76
N ILE A 2 -15.65 5.82 -5.44
CA ILE A 2 -14.57 6.45 -4.66
C ILE A 2 -13.24 5.67 -4.74
N ASN A 3 -13.30 4.34 -4.67
CA ASN A 3 -12.08 3.51 -4.51
C ASN A 3 -11.11 3.60 -5.70
N ARG A 4 -11.62 3.64 -6.94
CA ARG A 4 -10.76 3.72 -8.14
C ARG A 4 -9.97 5.04 -8.20
N SER A 5 -10.64 6.18 -7.94
CA SER A 5 -9.97 7.48 -7.90
C SER A 5 -8.92 7.55 -6.78
N THR A 6 -9.21 6.98 -5.61
CA THR A 6 -8.24 6.91 -4.51
C THR A 6 -7.00 6.10 -4.88
N ILE A 7 -7.19 4.94 -5.50
CA ILE A 7 -6.09 4.07 -5.96
C ILE A 7 -5.23 4.80 -7.00
N GLU A 8 -5.85 5.47 -7.97
CA GLU A 8 -5.14 6.25 -9.00
C GLU A 8 -4.29 7.36 -8.34
N LYS A 9 -4.86 8.11 -7.39
CA LYS A 9 -4.11 9.12 -6.62
C LYS A 9 -2.94 8.53 -5.82
N LEU A 10 -3.11 7.37 -5.20
CA LEU A 10 -2.01 6.69 -4.48
C LEU A 10 -0.87 6.33 -5.44
N ILE A 11 -1.19 5.86 -6.65
CA ILE A 11 -0.19 5.55 -7.68
C ILE A 11 0.51 6.84 -8.15
N GLU A 12 -0.23 7.91 -8.42
CA GLU A 12 0.32 9.22 -8.81
C GLU A 12 1.29 9.79 -7.76
N MET A 13 0.98 9.61 -6.47
CA MET A 13 1.84 9.98 -5.34
C MET A 13 3.02 9.02 -5.13
N LYS A 14 3.19 8.01 -6.00
CA LYS A 14 4.22 6.96 -5.90
C LYS A 14 4.10 6.12 -4.62
N LEU A 15 2.87 5.92 -4.13
CA LEU A 15 2.52 5.04 -3.00
C LEU A 15 1.96 3.72 -3.52
N VAL A 16 2.68 3.08 -4.44
CA VAL A 16 2.17 1.94 -5.23
C VAL A 16 1.93 0.72 -4.34
N GLY A 17 2.78 0.44 -3.36
CA GLY A 17 2.57 -0.65 -2.40
C GLY A 17 1.35 -0.42 -1.53
N MET A 18 1.10 0.83 -1.13
CA MET A 18 -0.11 1.21 -0.41
C MET A 18 -1.36 1.03 -1.28
N ALA A 19 -1.31 1.40 -2.57
CA ALA A 19 -2.41 1.22 -3.51
C ALA A 19 -2.80 -0.25 -3.70
N ASP A 20 -1.79 -1.13 -3.81
CA ASP A 20 -2.00 -2.56 -3.96
C ASP A 20 -2.57 -3.19 -2.69
N ALA A 21 -2.06 -2.79 -1.52
CA ALA A 21 -2.60 -3.21 -0.22
C ALA A 21 -4.06 -2.76 -0.03
N PHE A 22 -4.39 -1.53 -0.43
CA PHE A 22 -5.76 -1.02 -0.38
C PHE A 22 -6.70 -1.81 -1.30
N ARG A 23 -6.28 -2.14 -2.52
CA ARG A 23 -7.03 -3.04 -3.41
C ARG A 23 -7.28 -4.40 -2.78
N HIS A 24 -6.26 -5.00 -2.19
CA HIS A 24 -6.36 -6.30 -1.52
C HIS A 24 -7.37 -6.25 -0.38
N GLN A 25 -7.30 -5.22 0.47
CA GLN A 25 -8.24 -5.04 1.57
C GLN A 25 -9.69 -4.89 1.10
N LEU A 26 -9.93 -4.20 -0.02
CA LEU A 26 -11.27 -4.07 -0.61
C LEU A 26 -11.80 -5.39 -1.19
N SER A 27 -10.92 -6.27 -1.66
CA SER A 27 -11.31 -7.59 -2.20
C SER A 27 -11.50 -8.67 -1.14
N ASP A 28 -10.97 -8.49 0.06
CA ASP A 28 -11.04 -9.48 1.14
C ASP A 28 -12.11 -9.11 2.18
N PRO A 29 -13.24 -9.83 2.25
CA PRO A 29 -14.30 -9.58 3.23
C PRO A 29 -13.85 -9.71 4.69
N HIS A 30 -12.77 -10.44 4.98
CA HIS A 30 -12.24 -10.59 6.35
C HIS A 30 -11.66 -9.28 6.88
N MET A 31 -11.19 -8.41 5.98
CA MET A 31 -10.62 -7.12 6.34
C MET A 31 -11.65 -6.18 6.96
N ASN A 32 -12.95 -6.40 6.72
CA ASN A 32 -14.02 -5.67 7.39
C ASN A 32 -14.10 -5.95 8.90
N LYS A 33 -13.53 -7.07 9.37
CA LYS A 33 -13.48 -7.44 10.80
C LYS A 33 -12.28 -6.86 11.53
N VAL A 34 -11.30 -6.32 10.80
CA VAL A 34 -10.10 -5.68 11.34
C VAL A 34 -10.42 -4.21 11.64
N ALA A 35 -9.80 -3.61 12.65
CA ALA A 35 -9.96 -2.17 12.90
C ALA A 35 -9.40 -1.34 11.73
N PHE A 36 -9.91 -0.12 11.54
CA PHE A 36 -9.42 0.73 10.44
C PHE A 36 -7.95 1.09 10.62
N GLU A 37 -7.54 1.38 11.84
CA GLU A 37 -6.20 1.77 12.25
C GLU A 37 -5.20 0.66 11.93
N ASP A 38 -5.57 -0.59 12.21
CA ASP A 38 -4.74 -1.77 11.90
C ASP A 38 -4.62 -1.97 10.37
N ARG A 39 -5.74 -1.87 9.65
CA ARG A 39 -5.73 -1.92 8.18
C ARG A 39 -4.85 -0.83 7.58
N PHE A 40 -4.94 0.39 8.12
CA PHE A 40 -4.14 1.52 7.68
C PHE A 40 -2.66 1.31 7.98
N GLY A 41 -2.33 0.84 9.18
CA GLY A 41 -0.97 0.44 9.57
C GLY A 41 -0.37 -0.57 8.59
N MET A 42 -1.10 -1.63 8.26
CA MET A 42 -0.66 -2.64 7.28
C MET A 42 -0.36 -2.03 5.90
N MET A 43 -1.20 -1.11 5.41
CA MET A 43 -0.96 -0.44 4.14
C MET A 43 0.30 0.42 4.15
N VAL A 44 0.56 1.13 5.26
CA VAL A 44 1.76 1.96 5.46
C VAL A 44 3.01 1.10 5.56
N ASP A 45 2.98 -0.01 6.31
CA ASP A 45 4.12 -0.91 6.50
C ASP A 45 4.57 -1.54 5.18
N ILE A 46 3.61 -1.95 4.34
CA ILE A 46 3.89 -2.50 3.00
C ILE A 46 4.62 -1.47 2.14
N GLU A 47 4.12 -0.23 2.08
CA GLU A 47 4.75 0.84 1.30
C GLU A 47 6.14 1.22 1.85
N TYR A 48 6.26 1.32 3.18
CA TYR A 48 7.51 1.66 3.83
C TYR A 48 8.60 0.61 3.57
N THR A 49 8.25 -0.67 3.69
CA THR A 49 9.14 -1.80 3.40
C THR A 49 9.57 -1.79 1.94
N ARG A 50 8.63 -1.58 1.01
CA ARG A 50 8.91 -1.45 -0.42
C ARG A 50 9.90 -0.33 -0.71
N ARG A 51 9.75 0.84 -0.06
CA ARG A 51 10.68 1.97 -0.21
C ARG A 51 12.08 1.65 0.32
N LYS A 52 12.18 0.97 1.46
CA LYS A 52 13.46 0.51 2.02
C LYS A 52 14.17 -0.46 1.08
N ASN A 53 13.46 -1.47 0.58
CA ASN A 53 14.00 -2.46 -0.35
C ASN A 53 14.47 -1.79 -1.66
N ASN A 54 13.66 -0.90 -2.24
CA ASN A 54 14.05 -0.16 -3.45
C ASN A 54 15.27 0.74 -3.25
N ARG A 55 15.50 1.24 -2.03
CA ARG A 55 16.72 2.00 -1.70
C ARG A 55 17.92 1.06 -1.59
N LEU A 56 17.76 -0.07 -0.92
CA LEU A 56 18.80 -1.09 -0.77
C LEU A 56 19.22 -1.67 -2.13
N ASP A 57 18.27 -2.02 -2.99
CA ASP A 57 18.53 -2.53 -4.34
C ASP A 57 19.33 -1.55 -5.19
N ARG A 58 19.09 -0.24 -5.05
CA ARG A 58 19.88 0.80 -5.73
C ARG A 58 21.30 0.89 -5.18
N LEU A 59 21.51 0.66 -3.90
CA LEU A 59 22.84 0.69 -3.29
C LEU A 59 23.66 -0.56 -3.64
N ILE A 60 23.02 -1.71 -3.82
CA ILE A 60 23.70 -2.97 -4.17
C ILE A 60 24.05 -3.04 -5.66
N LYS A 61 23.25 -2.39 -6.52
CA LYS A 61 23.49 -2.36 -7.98
C LYS A 61 24.51 -1.31 -8.42
N ASN A 62 24.95 -0.43 -7.51
CA ASN A 62 26.01 0.57 -7.73
C ASN A 62 27.34 0.06 -7.17
#